data_AF-A0A829F200-F1
#
_entry.id   AF-A0A829F200-F1
#
_cell.length_a   1.000
_cell.length_b   1.000
_cell.length_c   1.000
_cell.angle_alpha   90.00
_cell.angle_beta   90.00
_cell.angle_gamma   90.00
#
_symmetry.space_group_name_H-M   'P 1'
#
loop_
_entity.id
_entity.type
_entity.pdbx_description
1 polymer ?
#
loop_
_entity_poly.entity_id
_entity_poly.type
_entity_poly.pdbx_seq_one_letter_code
_entity_poly.pdbx_strand_id
1 'polypeptide(L)'
;MAESCYYRVATAIRMINPSLSSRTFYDWLNRIEQVTDYRFLRKERVFTGKVINQVLLTKKDIERLTRLYHYRVDLEEDLTLSIYRVFSPEKYSEITKLDHLIL
;
A
#
# COMPACT_ATOMS: atom_id res chain seq x y z
N MET A 1 -24.57 -10.36 -6.64
CA MET A 1 -23.18 -10.02 -6.98
C MET A 1 -22.89 -8.70 -6.29
N ALA A 2 -22.06 -8.68 -5.24
CA ALA A 2 -21.74 -7.43 -4.56
C ALA A 2 -20.92 -6.56 -5.52
N GLU A 3 -21.38 -5.36 -5.84
CA GLU A 3 -20.59 -4.39 -6.58
C GLU A 3 -19.28 -4.15 -5.83
N SER A 4 -18.17 -4.59 -6.40
CA SER A 4 -16.84 -4.25 -5.88
C SER A 4 -16.67 -2.74 -6.02
N CYS A 5 -16.91 -2.00 -4.94
CA CYS A 5 -16.68 -0.57 -4.91
C CYS A 5 -15.17 -0.30 -4.96
N TYR A 6 -14.74 0.42 -5.99
CA TYR A 6 -13.35 0.82 -6.18
C TYR A 6 -13.18 2.30 -5.82
N TYR A 7 -12.13 2.59 -5.07
CA TYR A 7 -11.77 3.91 -4.61
C TYR A 7 -10.58 4.44 -5.41
N ARG A 8 -10.63 5.73 -5.75
CA ARG A 8 -9.48 6.44 -6.29
C ARG A 8 -8.45 6.65 -5.17
N VAL A 9 -7.17 6.71 -5.52
CA VAL A 9 -6.07 7.01 -4.58
C VAL A 9 -6.36 8.24 -3.71
N ALA A 10 -6.80 9.35 -4.31
CA ALA A 10 -7.14 10.56 -3.55
C ALA A 10 -8.23 10.35 -2.48
N THR A 11 -9.21 9.47 -2.75
CA THR A 11 -10.24 9.11 -1.77
C THR A 11 -9.66 8.23 -0.67
N ALA A 12 -8.84 7.24 -1.04
CA ALA A 12 -8.18 6.36 -0.07
C ALA A 12 -7.27 7.14 0.88
N ILE A 13 -6.48 8.10 0.38
CA ILE A 13 -5.64 8.97 1.20
C ILE A 13 -6.48 9.68 2.28
N ARG A 14 -7.61 10.29 1.90
CA ARG A 14 -8.51 10.96 2.86
C ARG A 14 -9.08 10.01 3.90
N MET A 15 -9.30 8.74 3.55
CA MET A 15 -9.80 7.73 4.49
C MET A 15 -8.72 7.24 5.45
N ILE A 16 -7.46 7.22 5.03
CA ILE A 16 -6.32 6.77 5.82
C ILE A 16 -5.82 7.91 6.71
N ASN A 17 -5.35 8.99 6.10
CA ASN A 17 -4.97 10.23 6.77
C ASN A 17 -4.96 11.38 5.75
N PRO A 18 -5.81 12.42 5.92
CA PRO A 18 -5.87 13.57 5.01
C PRO A 18 -4.55 14.35 4.84
N SER A 19 -3.65 14.29 5.83
CA SER A 19 -2.35 14.96 5.79
C SER A 19 -1.29 14.18 5.01
N LEU A 20 -1.59 12.94 4.59
CA LEU A 20 -0.65 12.11 3.85
C LEU A 20 -0.52 12.61 2.40
N SER A 21 0.71 12.92 1.98
CA SER A 21 0.94 13.43 0.63
C SER A 21 0.63 12.37 -0.42
N SER A 22 0.02 12.79 -1.54
CA SER A 22 -0.24 11.87 -2.66
C SER A 22 1.05 11.28 -3.24
N ARG A 23 2.13 12.05 -3.25
CA ARG A 23 3.44 11.58 -3.72
C ARG A 23 3.95 10.41 -2.87
N THR A 24 4.02 10.61 -1.57
CA THR A 24 4.44 9.57 -0.61
C THR A 24 3.57 8.32 -0.74
N PHE A 25 2.26 8.50 -0.90
CA PHE A 25 1.35 7.38 -1.05
C PHE A 25 1.60 6.59 -2.33
N TYR A 26 1.81 7.25 -3.48
CA TYR A 26 2.18 6.56 -4.71
C TYR A 26 3.54 5.86 -4.61
N ASP A 27 4.51 6.47 -3.91
CA ASP A 27 5.80 5.83 -3.65
C ASP A 27 5.63 4.53 -2.86
N TRP A 28 4.74 4.51 -1.87
CA TRP A 28 4.39 3.28 -1.13
C TRP A 28 3.73 2.24 -2.03
N LEU A 29 2.74 2.63 -2.85
CA LEU A 29 2.09 1.71 -3.78
C LEU A 29 3.11 1.05 -4.73
N ASN A 30 4.00 1.85 -5.31
CA ASN A 30 5.06 1.35 -6.18
C ASN A 30 6.03 0.45 -5.43
N ARG A 31 6.41 0.81 -4.20
CA ARG A 31 7.32 0.00 -3.37
C ARG A 31 6.71 -1.34 -3.01
N ILE A 32 5.42 -1.40 -2.69
CA ILE A 32 4.69 -2.65 -2.44
C ILE A 32 4.78 -3.56 -3.66
N GLU A 33 4.48 -3.04 -4.86
CA GLU A 33 4.56 -3.84 -6.09
C GLU A 33 6.00 -4.25 -6.45
N GLN A 34 6.99 -3.48 -6.01
CA GLN A 34 8.41 -3.81 -6.23
C GLN A 34 8.91 -4.96 -5.35
N VAL A 35 8.54 -4.98 -4.07
CA VAL A 35 9.13 -5.92 -3.08
C VAL A 35 8.24 -7.13 -2.78
N THR A 36 6.97 -7.08 -3.20
CA THR A 36 5.99 -8.15 -3.02
C THR A 36 5.40 -8.58 -4.37
N ASP A 37 4.70 -9.71 -4.37
CA ASP A 37 3.93 -10.16 -5.53
C ASP A 37 2.55 -9.49 -5.63
N TYR A 38 2.25 -8.55 -4.72
CA TYR A 38 0.99 -7.82 -4.73
C TYR A 38 0.90 -6.87 -5.92
N ARG A 39 -0.25 -6.83 -6.60
CA ARG A 39 -0.49 -5.93 -7.73
C ARG A 39 -1.81 -5.20 -7.55
N PHE A 40 -1.77 -3.87 -7.61
CA PHE A 40 -2.97 -3.06 -7.53
C PHE A 40 -3.70 -3.05 -8.87
N LEU A 41 -5.03 -2.94 -8.83
CA LEU A 41 -5.81 -2.77 -10.05
C LEU A 41 -5.45 -1.43 -10.69
N ARG A 42 -5.13 -1.47 -11.98
CA ARG A 42 -4.89 -0.28 -12.80
C ARG A 42 -5.89 -0.23 -13.94
N LYS A 43 -6.42 0.96 -14.22
CA LYS A 43 -7.33 1.19 -15.33
C LYS A 43 -6.89 2.43 -16.09
N GLU A 44 -6.76 2.28 -17.40
CA GLU A 44 -6.51 3.40 -18.30
C GLU A 44 -7.67 4.39 -18.24
N ARG A 45 -7.31 5.67 -18.24
CA ARG A 45 -8.27 6.76 -18.26
C ARG A 45 -7.70 7.92 -19.04
N VAL A 46 -8.52 8.55 -19.88
CA VAL A 46 -8.18 9.83 -20.49
C VAL A 46 -8.46 10.95 -19.49
N PHE A 47 -7.44 11.72 -19.15
CA PHE A 47 -7.54 12.93 -18.34
C PHE A 47 -6.84 14.07 -19.06
N THR A 48 -7.56 15.17 -19.32
CA THR A 48 -7.05 16.34 -20.06
C THR A 48 -6.30 15.96 -21.35
N GLY A 49 -6.86 15.03 -22.13
CA GLY A 49 -6.28 14.56 -23.40
C GLY A 49 -5.09 13.60 -23.28
N LYS A 50 -4.64 13.25 -22.07
CA LYS A 50 -3.56 12.27 -21.82
C LYS A 50 -4.13 10.97 -21.27
N VAL A 51 -3.63 9.83 -21.74
CA VAL A 51 -3.93 8.53 -21.14
C VAL A 51 -3.10 8.38 -19.87
N ILE A 52 -3.77 8.14 -18.75
CA ILE A 52 -3.15 7.87 -17.45
C ILE A 52 -3.57 6.48 -16.95
N ASN A 53 -2.64 5.77 -16.32
CA ASN A 53 -2.90 4.50 -15.66
C ASN A 53 -3.30 4.75 -14.20
N GLN A 54 -4.61 4.84 -13.97
CA GLN A 54 -5.15 5.15 -12.66
C GLN A 54 -5.18 3.89 -11.79
N VAL A 55 -4.54 3.95 -10.61
CA VAL A 55 -4.68 2.92 -9.58
C VAL A 55 -6.08 3.01 -8.93
N LEU A 56 -6.71 1.85 -8.80
CA LEU A 56 -7.99 1.64 -8.15
C LEU A 56 -7.79 0.72 -6.95
N LEU A 57 -8.35 1.12 -5.80
CA LEU A 57 -8.19 0.43 -4.53
C LEU A 57 -9.52 -0.14 -4.08
N THR A 58 -9.53 -1.37 -3.62
CA THR A 58 -10.67 -1.98 -2.92
C THR A 58 -10.70 -1.52 -1.46
N LYS A 59 -11.81 -1.79 -0.76
CA LYS A 59 -11.86 -1.56 0.70
C LYS A 59 -10.75 -2.33 1.45
N LYS A 60 -10.46 -3.57 1.03
CA LYS A 60 -9.40 -4.42 1.62
C LYS A 60 -8.00 -3.83 1.38
N ASP A 61 -7.78 -3.20 0.23
CA ASP A 61 -6.53 -2.47 -0.03
C ASP A 61 -6.37 -1.31 0.94
N ILE A 62 -7.44 -0.53 1.14
CA ILE A 62 -7.43 0.59 2.08
C ILE A 62 -7.15 0.09 3.50
N GLU A 63 -7.79 -0.97 3.96
CA GLU A 63 -7.54 -1.57 5.28
C GLU A 63 -6.09 -2.05 5.47
N ARG A 64 -5.47 -2.60 4.42
CA ARG A 64 -4.03 -2.94 4.43
C ARG A 64 -3.17 -1.69 4.47
N LEU A 65 -3.47 -0.69 3.65
CA LEU A 65 -2.71 0.56 3.59
C LEU A 65 -2.84 1.38 4.88
N THR A 66 -3.97 1.31 5.59
CA THR A 66 -4.13 1.87 6.94
C THR A 66 -3.19 1.19 7.94
N ARG A 67 -3.07 -0.15 7.89
CA ARG A 67 -2.12 -0.88 8.75
C ARG A 67 -0.67 -0.54 8.41
N LEU A 68 -0.35 -0.45 7.12
CA LEU A 68 0.97 0.01 6.67
C LEU A 68 1.28 1.41 7.19
N TYR A 69 0.32 2.33 7.11
CA TYR A 69 0.47 3.68 7.65
C TYR A 69 0.79 3.64 9.15
N HIS A 70 0.03 2.86 9.93
CA HIS A 70 0.25 2.73 11.36
C HIS A 70 1.66 2.22 11.69
N TYR A 71 2.11 1.13 11.05
CA TYR A 71 3.47 0.60 11.27
C TYR A 71 4.54 1.61 10.86
N ARG A 72 4.40 2.21 9.67
CA ARG A 72 5.42 3.10 9.11
C ARG A 72 5.52 4.44 9.83
N VAL A 73 4.38 5.03 10.20
CA VAL A 73 4.31 6.42 10.66
C VAL A 73 4.13 6.50 12.17
N ASP A 74 3.20 5.73 12.74
CA ASP A 74 2.93 5.82 14.17
C ASP A 74 3.97 5.04 15.00
N LEU A 75 4.48 3.92 14.46
CA LEU A 75 5.53 3.11 15.11
C LEU A 75 6.92 3.32 14.49
N GLU A 76 7.03 4.20 13.49
CA GLU A 76 8.27 4.54 12.79
C GLU A 76 9.06 3.34 12.21
N GLU A 77 8.41 2.20 11.99
CA GLU A 77 9.03 0.99 11.44
C GLU A 77 9.59 1.26 10.03
N ASP A 78 10.64 0.54 9.63
CA ASP A 78 11.15 0.62 8.26
C ASP A 78 10.02 0.33 7.25
N LEU A 79 10.01 1.07 6.14
CA LEU A 79 8.95 0.96 5.14
C LEU A 79 8.89 -0.43 4.51
N THR A 80 10.04 -1.01 4.17
CA THR A 80 10.08 -2.33 3.52
C THR A 80 9.64 -3.41 4.51
N LEU A 81 10.07 -3.31 5.77
CA LEU A 81 9.66 -4.22 6.84
C LEU A 81 8.14 -4.12 7.10
N SER A 82 7.60 -2.90 7.18
CA SER A 82 6.15 -2.64 7.33
C SER A 82 5.35 -3.19 6.14
N ILE A 83 5.89 -3.07 4.92
CA ILE A 83 5.27 -3.64 3.71
C ILE A 83 5.22 -5.16 3.82
N TYR A 84 6.32 -5.83 4.17
CA TYR A 84 6.31 -7.28 4.33
C TYR A 84 5.31 -7.71 5.40
N ARG A 85 5.26 -7.02 6.54
CA ARG A 85 4.32 -7.33 7.61
C ARG A 85 2.86 -7.38 7.13
N VAL A 86 2.49 -6.49 6.20
CA VAL A 86 1.10 -6.33 5.74
C VAL A 86 0.80 -7.13 4.46
N PHE A 87 1.74 -7.18 3.52
CA PHE A 87 1.53 -7.69 2.17
C PHE A 87 2.26 -9.01 1.87
N SER A 88 3.27 -9.37 2.68
CA SER A 88 4.03 -10.63 2.57
C SER A 88 4.43 -11.15 3.97
N PRO A 89 3.45 -11.50 4.84
CA PRO A 89 3.72 -11.86 6.23
C PRO A 89 4.65 -13.07 6.38
N GLU A 90 4.71 -13.95 5.38
CA GLU A 90 5.68 -15.03 5.28
C GLU A 90 7.13 -14.49 5.25
N LYS A 91 7.43 -13.54 4.35
CA LYS A 91 8.76 -12.89 4.28
C LYS A 91 9.09 -12.13 5.57
N TYR A 92 8.10 -11.45 6.16
CA TYR A 92 8.29 -10.77 7.44
C TYR A 92 8.70 -11.74 8.56
N SER A 93 8.04 -12.90 8.61
CA SER A 93 8.34 -13.94 9.60
C SER A 93 9.74 -14.54 9.40
N GLU A 94 10.20 -14.70 8.17
CA GLU A 94 11.55 -15.19 7.87
C GLU A 94 12.62 -14.20 8.33
N ILE A 95 12.45 -12.92 8.03
CA ILE A 95 13.39 -11.85 8.41
C ILE A 95 13.47 -11.71 9.93
N THR A 96 12.31 -11.62 10.61
CA THR A 96 12.28 -11.44 12.06
C THR A 96 12.82 -12.65 12.82
N LYS A 97 12.61 -13.87 12.32
CA LYS A 97 13.24 -15.07 12.88
C LYS A 97 14.77 -15.04 12.77
N LEU A 98 15.32 -14.52 11.66
CA LEU A 98 16.77 -14.37 11.49
C LEU A 98 17.34 -13.32 12.44
N ASP A 99 16.68 -12.18 12.62
CA ASP A 99 17.12 -11.14 13.55
C ASP A 99 17.15 -11.66 15.00
N HIS A 100 16.17 -12.49 15.40
CA HIS A 100 16.15 -13.12 16.73
C HIS A 100 17.21 -14.21 16.94
N LEU A 101 17.85 -14.71 15.88
CA LEU A 101 18.92 -15.71 15.96
C LEU A 101 20.32 -15.08 16.03
N ILE A 102 20.45 -13.77 15.83
CA ILE A 102 21.72 -13.03 15.79
C ILE A 102 21.97 -12.24 17.10
N LEU A 103 20.99 -12.20 18.00
CA LEU A 103 21.09 -11.63 19.36
C LEU A 103 21.27 -12.73 20.42
#